data_AF-A0A8R2M9G0-F1
#
_entry.id   AF-A0A8R2M9G0-F1
#
_cell.length_a   1.000
_cell.length_b   1.000
_cell.length_c   1.000
_cell.angle_alpha   90.00
_cell.angle_beta   90.00
_cell.angle_gamma   90.00
#
_symmetry.space_group_name_H-M   'P 1'
#
loop_
_entity.id
_entity.type
_entity.pdbx_description
1 polymer ?
#
loop_
_entity_poly.entity_id
_entity_poly.type
_entity_poly.pdbx_seq_one_letter_code
_entity_poly.pdbx_strand_id
1 'polypeptide(L)'
;MGQVLVRCPIAAAKKIVTVTKLRIGWSVVRVHLLEARRLQCFRCHALGHVGARCPSSVDRSHDCYRCGQTGHVASGCTLAPRCAVCASAGKPADHTSGGKACARPPRKPRREDVAAPAAAPVAADRSQLGETTTPMDVQPPSGTRKTGAL
;
A
#
# COMPACT_ATOMS: atom_id res chain seq x y z
N MET A 1 -20.45 -22.99 21.43
CA MET A 1 -20.01 -21.59 21.64
C MET A 1 -20.00 -20.87 20.30
N GLY A 2 -21.11 -20.21 19.94
CA GLY A 2 -21.22 -19.48 18.68
C GLY A 2 -20.71 -18.05 18.81
N GLN A 3 -20.08 -17.53 17.76
CA GLN A 3 -19.75 -16.10 17.64
C GLN A 3 -20.56 -15.50 16.49
N VAL A 4 -21.01 -14.25 16.65
CA VAL A 4 -21.79 -13.53 15.64
C VAL A 4 -21.04 -12.25 15.26
N LEU A 5 -20.93 -11.99 13.95
CA LEU A 5 -20.36 -10.75 13.42
C LEU A 5 -21.46 -9.71 13.24
N VAL A 6 -21.29 -8.54 13.85
CA VAL A 6 -22.25 -7.43 13.77
C VAL A 6 -21.55 -6.21 13.17
N ARG A 7 -22.22 -5.54 12.23
CA ARG A 7 -21.77 -4.23 11.73
C ARG A 7 -22.27 -3.14 12.66
N CYS A 8 -21.38 -2.25 13.08
CA CYS A 8 -21.70 -1.20 14.05
C CYS A 8 -20.94 0.08 13.69
N PRO A 9 -21.55 1.27 13.85
CA PRO A 9 -20.85 2.54 13.75
C PRO A 9 -19.69 2.61 14.75
N ILE A 10 -18.56 3.21 14.33
CA ILE A 10 -17.33 3.23 15.12
C ILE A 10 -17.53 3.91 16.49
N ALA A 11 -18.42 4.90 16.57
CA ALA A 11 -18.77 5.59 17.82
C ALA A 11 -19.44 4.65 18.84
N ALA A 12 -20.35 3.77 18.38
CA ALA A 12 -21.01 2.80 19.23
C ALA A 12 -20.05 1.66 19.62
N ALA A 13 -19.19 1.20 18.70
CA ALA A 13 -18.18 0.19 18.99
C ALA A 13 -17.27 0.59 20.17
N LYS A 14 -16.84 1.86 20.26
CA LYS A 14 -16.02 2.35 21.38
C LYS A 14 -16.72 2.23 22.73
N LYS A 15 -18.01 2.55 22.79
CA LYS A 15 -18.83 2.44 24.01
C LYS A 15 -19.07 0.98 24.40
N ILE A 16 -19.22 0.09 23.42
CA ILE A 16 -19.43 -1.33 23.69
C ILE A 16 -18.16 -1.98 24.27
N VAL A 17 -16.98 -1.55 23.81
CA VAL A 17 -15.69 -2.04 24.33
C VAL A 17 -15.49 -1.67 25.81
N THR A 18 -15.98 -0.50 26.27
CA THR A 18 -15.84 -0.11 27.68
C THR A 18 -16.79 -0.87 28.61
N VAL A 19 -18.00 -1.19 28.15
CA VAL A 19 -19.03 -1.86 28.98
C VAL A 19 -18.74 -3.36 29.14
N THR A 20 -17.89 -3.96 28.29
CA THR A 20 -17.43 -5.38 28.29
C THR A 20 -18.51 -6.47 28.19
N LYS A 21 -19.76 -6.18 28.56
CA LYS A 21 -20.91 -7.08 28.53
C LYS A 21 -22.11 -6.37 27.90
N LEU A 22 -22.72 -7.01 26.90
CA LEU A 22 -23.86 -6.47 26.17
C LEU A 22 -25.09 -7.36 26.40
N ARG A 23 -26.21 -6.77 26.82
CA ARG A 23 -27.51 -7.45 26.87
C ARG A 23 -28.20 -7.33 25.52
N ILE A 24 -28.57 -8.45 24.93
CA ILE A 24 -29.39 -8.54 23.72
C ILE A 24 -30.60 -9.41 24.05
N GLY A 25 -31.75 -8.77 24.24
CA GLY A 25 -32.95 -9.43 24.78
C GLY A 25 -32.65 -10.09 26.13
N TRP A 26 -32.82 -11.40 26.20
CA TRP A 26 -32.62 -12.21 27.41
C TRP A 26 -31.19 -12.74 27.60
N SER A 27 -30.28 -12.46 26.66
CA SER A 27 -28.91 -12.99 26.68
C SER A 27 -27.87 -11.91 27.02
N VAL A 28 -26.85 -12.28 27.80
CA VAL A 28 -25.68 -11.45 28.09
C VAL A 28 -24.48 -11.97 27.29
N VAL A 29 -23.95 -11.16 26.39
CA VAL A 29 -22.82 -11.51 25.52
C VAL A 29 -21.57 -10.74 25.95
N ARG A 30 -20.41 -11.40 25.98
CA ARG A 30 -19.13 -10.75 26.23
C ARG A 30 -18.57 -10.19 24.93
N VAL A 31 -18.07 -8.96 24.98
CA VAL A 31 -17.52 -8.30 23.80
C VAL A 31 -16.00 -8.30 23.88
N HIS A 32 -15.36 -8.86 22.85
CA HIS A 32 -13.91 -8.86 22.69
C HIS A 32 -13.54 -8.04 21.46
N LEU A 33 -12.63 -7.08 21.63
CA LEU A 33 -12.06 -6.36 20.50
C LEU A 33 -11.13 -7.30 19.73
N LEU A 34 -11.53 -7.64 18.51
CA LEU A 34 -10.68 -8.43 17.62
C LEU A 34 -9.64 -7.53 16.95
N GLU A 35 -8.39 -7.96 16.97
CA GLU A 35 -7.36 -7.32 16.15
C GLU A 35 -7.73 -7.44 14.67
N ALA A 36 -7.44 -6.39 13.91
CA ALA A 36 -7.64 -6.41 12.46
C ALA A 36 -6.86 -7.61 11.87
N ARG A 37 -7.58 -8.51 11.19
CA ARG A 37 -6.96 -9.62 10.47
C ARG A 37 -5.95 -9.04 9.48
N ARG A 38 -4.69 -9.45 9.63
CA ARG A 38 -3.60 -8.99 8.76
C ARG A 38 -3.85 -9.52 7.36
N LEU A 39 -3.80 -8.63 6.37
CA LEU A 39 -3.92 -9.01 4.97
C LEU A 39 -2.63 -9.72 4.54
N GLN A 40 -2.74 -11.00 4.20
CA GLN A 40 -1.62 -11.84 3.75
C GLN A 40 -1.85 -12.29 2.30
N CYS A 41 -0.79 -12.24 1.51
CA CYS A 41 -0.78 -12.72 0.15
C CYS A 41 -0.60 -14.23 0.13
N PHE A 42 -1.55 -14.94 -0.48
CA PHE A 42 -1.50 -16.38 -0.69
C PHE A 42 -0.42 -16.82 -1.70
N ARG A 43 0.08 -15.88 -2.53
CA ARG A 43 1.07 -16.18 -3.56
C ARG A 43 2.51 -16.15 -3.06
N CYS A 44 2.88 -15.11 -2.32
CA CYS A 44 4.26 -14.93 -1.85
C CYS A 44 4.42 -15.03 -0.32
N HIS A 45 3.32 -15.22 0.40
CA HIS A 45 3.22 -15.26 1.87
C HIS A 45 3.54 -13.93 2.58
N ALA A 46 3.80 -12.85 1.83
CA ALA A 46 4.05 -11.52 2.39
C ALA A 46 2.75 -10.81 2.82
N LEU A 47 2.91 -9.82 3.70
CA LEU A 47 1.80 -9.05 4.24
C LEU A 47 1.53 -7.77 3.43
N GLY A 48 0.29 -7.27 3.46
CA GLY A 48 -0.10 -5.96 2.95
C GLY A 48 -0.69 -5.94 1.54
N HIS A 49 -0.82 -7.09 0.86
CA HIS A 49 -1.46 -7.20 -0.45
C HIS A 49 -2.13 -8.58 -0.63
N VAL A 50 -2.95 -8.69 -1.67
CA VAL A 50 -3.60 -9.94 -2.10
C VAL A 50 -2.87 -10.55 -3.30
N GLY A 51 -3.06 -11.84 -3.54
CA GLY A 51 -2.40 -12.57 -4.65
C GLY A 51 -2.58 -11.91 -6.02
N ALA A 52 -3.77 -11.38 -6.31
CA ALA A 52 -4.07 -10.69 -7.56
C ALA A 52 -3.22 -9.43 -7.82
N ARG A 53 -2.66 -8.81 -6.77
CA ARG A 53 -1.81 -7.61 -6.85
C ARG A 53 -0.45 -7.87 -6.22
N CYS A 54 0.05 -9.11 -6.35
CA CYS A 54 1.35 -9.50 -5.82
C CYS A 54 2.47 -8.81 -6.61
N PRO A 55 3.35 -8.03 -5.96
CA PRO A 55 4.52 -7.42 -6.60
C PRO A 55 5.71 -8.37 -6.68
N SER A 56 5.65 -9.54 -6.04
CA SER A 56 6.75 -10.51 -6.00
C SER A 56 6.72 -11.43 -7.21
N SER A 57 7.90 -11.69 -7.78
CA SER A 57 8.11 -12.70 -8.82
C SER A 57 8.12 -14.14 -8.28
N VAL A 58 8.24 -14.32 -6.96
CA VAL A 58 8.32 -15.63 -6.34
C VAL A 58 6.92 -16.16 -6.03
N ASP A 59 6.60 -17.32 -6.59
CA ASP A 59 5.35 -18.02 -6.35
C ASP A 59 5.56 -19.17 -5.34
N ARG A 60 4.86 -19.06 -4.22
CA ARG A 60 4.84 -19.99 -3.08
C ARG A 60 3.43 -20.54 -2.84
N SER A 61 2.53 -20.41 -3.81
CA SER A 61 1.12 -20.79 -3.66
C SER A 61 0.93 -22.28 -3.34
N HIS A 62 1.90 -23.12 -3.70
CA HIS A 62 1.91 -24.56 -3.44
C HIS A 62 2.70 -24.95 -2.19
N ASP A 63 3.30 -23.98 -1.50
CA ASP A 63 4.05 -24.23 -0.27
C ASP A 63 3.08 -24.29 0.92
N CYS A 64 3.41 -25.12 1.90
CA CYS A 64 2.68 -25.17 3.15
C CYS A 64 2.75 -23.81 3.87
N TYR A 65 1.58 -23.22 4.16
CA TYR A 65 1.48 -21.94 4.89
C TYR A 65 2.17 -21.93 6.27
N ARG A 66 2.36 -23.11 6.88
CA ARG A 66 2.93 -23.23 8.23
C ARG A 66 4.46 -23.31 8.22
N CYS A 67 5.04 -24.12 7.34
CA CYS A 67 6.47 -24.43 7.33
C CYS A 67 7.20 -24.00 6.04
N GLY A 68 6.48 -23.63 4.98
CA GLY A 68 7.05 -23.20 3.70
C GLY A 68 7.63 -24.33 2.84
N GLN A 69 7.36 -25.60 3.15
CA GLN A 69 7.76 -26.74 2.31
C GLN A 69 6.62 -27.17 1.37
N THR A 70 6.98 -27.73 0.22
CA THR A 70 6.04 -28.31 -0.74
C THR A 70 5.64 -29.74 -0.35
N GLY A 71 4.58 -30.27 -0.99
CA GLY A 71 4.16 -31.67 -0.82
C GLY A 71 3.11 -31.92 0.26
N HIS A 72 2.73 -30.90 1.03
CA HIS A 72 1.60 -31.01 1.97
C HIS A 72 0.93 -29.65 2.21
N VAL A 73 -0.31 -29.70 2.69
CA VAL A 73 -1.07 -28.52 3.13
C VAL A 73 -0.94 -28.30 4.64
N ALA A 74 -1.23 -27.09 5.10
CA ALA A 74 -1.07 -26.72 6.51
C ALA A 74 -1.82 -27.61 7.51
N SER A 75 -2.94 -28.22 7.10
CA SER A 75 -3.70 -29.17 7.94
C SER A 75 -2.95 -30.47 8.21
N GLY A 76 -2.08 -30.92 7.29
CA GLY A 76 -1.25 -32.12 7.44
C GLY A 76 0.19 -31.83 7.86
N CYS A 77 0.51 -30.60 8.26
CA CYS A 77 1.88 -30.20 8.57
C CYS A 77 2.30 -30.62 9.99
N THR A 78 3.26 -31.54 10.07
CA THR A 78 3.92 -31.98 11.31
C THR A 78 5.22 -31.22 11.63
N LEU A 79 5.73 -30.46 10.66
CA LEU A 79 6.97 -29.69 10.78
C LEU A 79 6.80 -28.45 11.66
N ALA A 80 7.93 -27.97 12.20
CA ALA A 80 8.01 -26.72 12.94
C ALA A 80 7.61 -25.52 12.05
N PRO A 81 6.97 -24.48 12.62
CA PRO A 81 6.57 -23.30 11.87
C PRO A 81 7.81 -22.53 11.39
N ARG A 82 7.85 -22.22 10.09
CA ARG A 82 8.94 -21.46 9.48
C ARG A 82 8.39 -20.43 8.52
N CYS A 83 8.90 -19.19 8.62
CA CYS A 83 8.44 -18.08 7.82
C CYS A 83 9.30 -17.97 6.55
N ALA A 84 8.74 -18.35 5.41
CA ALA A 84 9.45 -18.26 4.12
C ALA A 84 9.87 -16.83 3.78
N VAL A 85 9.07 -15.84 4.15
CA VAL A 85 9.35 -14.41 3.92
C VAL A 85 10.55 -13.93 4.74
N CYS A 86 10.56 -14.20 6.05
CA CYS A 86 11.66 -13.80 6.92
C CYS A 86 12.95 -14.59 6.62
N ALA A 87 12.82 -15.88 6.28
CA ALA A 87 13.95 -16.69 5.83
C ALA A 87 14.60 -16.09 4.58
N SER A 88 13.81 -15.68 3.58
CA SER A 88 14.35 -15.01 2.38
C SER A 88 14.93 -13.62 2.64
N ALA A 89 14.57 -12.99 3.76
CA ALA A 89 15.04 -11.66 4.15
C ALA A 89 16.21 -11.71 5.17
N GLY A 90 16.73 -12.89 5.53
CA GLY A 90 17.81 -13.04 6.50
C GLY A 90 17.42 -12.70 7.95
N LYS A 91 16.13 -12.72 8.29
CA LYS A 91 15.60 -12.44 9.64
C LYS A 91 15.24 -13.74 10.37
N PRO A 92 15.15 -13.75 11.72
CA PRO A 92 14.75 -14.95 12.46
C PRO A 92 13.42 -15.49 11.92
N ALA A 93 13.43 -16.74 11.47
CA ALA A 93 12.36 -17.33 10.69
C ALA A 93 11.54 -18.38 11.47
N ASP A 94 11.78 -18.55 12.77
CA ASP A 94 11.12 -19.54 13.64
C ASP A 94 9.70 -19.09 14.06
N HIS A 95 8.87 -18.80 13.07
CA HIS A 95 7.47 -18.41 13.25
C HIS A 95 6.67 -18.66 11.97
N THR A 96 5.34 -18.67 12.07
CA THR A 96 4.48 -18.79 10.88
C THR A 96 4.37 -17.47 10.12
N SER A 97 4.45 -17.52 8.78
CA SER A 97 4.27 -16.34 7.93
C SER A 97 2.94 -15.65 8.19
N GLY A 98 2.99 -14.33 8.39
CA GLY A 98 1.80 -13.53 8.73
C GLY A 98 1.38 -13.55 10.20
N GLY A 99 2.04 -14.37 11.04
CA GLY A 99 1.84 -14.38 12.48
C GLY A 99 2.29 -13.08 13.17
N LYS A 100 2.04 -12.95 14.47
CA LYS A 100 2.38 -11.74 15.25
C LYS A 100 3.88 -11.42 15.20
N ALA A 101 4.73 -12.45 15.20
CA ALA A 101 6.18 -12.36 15.11
C ALA A 101 6.71 -12.00 13.70
N CYS A 102 5.90 -12.14 12.66
CA CYS A 102 6.29 -11.71 11.32
C CYS A 102 6.29 -10.18 11.26
N ALA A 103 7.39 -9.61 10.75
CA ALA A 103 7.57 -8.17 10.64
C ALA A 103 6.38 -7.54 9.94
N ARG A 104 5.82 -6.52 10.59
CA ARG A 104 4.67 -5.77 10.08
C ARG A 104 5.10 -5.06 8.80
N PRO A 105 4.35 -5.17 7.68
CA PRO A 105 4.64 -4.35 6.53
C PRO A 105 4.51 -2.88 6.97
N PRO A 106 5.41 -1.99 6.51
CA PRO A 106 5.30 -0.58 6.85
C PRO A 106 3.89 -0.11 6.46
N ARG A 107 3.20 0.59 7.38
CA ARG A 107 1.95 1.27 7.01
C ARG A 107 2.36 2.28 5.93
N LYS A 108 1.71 2.25 4.77
CA LYS A 108 1.85 3.36 3.82
C LYS A 108 1.37 4.63 4.55
N PRO A 109 2.15 5.72 4.57
CA PRO A 109 1.69 6.97 5.16
C PRO A 109 0.39 7.37 4.47
N ARG A 110 -0.64 7.72 5.25
CA ARG A 110 -1.85 8.34 4.72
C ARG A 110 -1.43 9.69 4.13
N ARG A 111 -2.18 10.21 3.16
CA ARG A 111 -1.91 11.55 2.57
C ARG A 111 -1.75 12.65 3.64
N GLU A 112 -2.38 12.47 4.80
CA GLU A 112 -2.29 13.36 5.96
C GLU A 112 -0.95 13.26 6.71
N ASP A 113 -0.25 12.13 6.60
CA ASP A 113 1.04 11.86 7.25
C ASP A 113 2.23 12.35 6.40
N VAL A 114 1.99 12.78 5.16
CA VAL A 114 3.02 13.34 4.26
C VAL A 114 2.95 14.85 4.38
N ALA A 115 3.76 15.44 5.27
CA ALA A 115 3.99 16.88 5.27
C ALA A 115 4.40 17.31 3.86
N ALA A 116 3.65 18.26 3.30
CA ALA A 116 3.96 18.86 2.01
C ALA A 116 5.43 19.33 2.03
N PRO A 117 6.24 19.06 1.00
CA PRO A 117 7.56 19.67 0.92
C PRO A 117 7.34 21.18 0.90
N ALA A 118 7.92 21.87 1.89
CA ALA A 118 8.02 23.32 1.89
C ALA A 118 8.68 23.73 0.58
N ALA A 119 7.94 24.47 -0.24
CA ALA A 119 8.45 25.04 -1.48
C ALA A 119 9.71 25.83 -1.16
N ALA A 120 10.82 25.47 -1.81
CA ALA A 120 12.01 26.30 -1.84
C ALA A 120 11.65 27.68 -2.44
N PRO A 121 12.21 28.79 -1.93
CA PRO A 121 11.94 30.10 -2.49
C PRO A 121 12.55 30.18 -3.89
N VAL A 122 11.71 30.31 -4.90
CA VAL A 122 12.13 30.74 -6.24
C VAL A 122 12.61 32.19 -6.11
N ALA A 123 13.91 32.40 -6.29
CA ALA A 123 14.49 33.73 -6.37
C ALA A 123 13.91 34.45 -7.60
N ALA A 124 13.32 35.62 -7.37
CA ALA A 124 12.81 36.50 -8.41
C ALA A 124 13.98 37.20 -9.11
N ASP A 125 14.27 36.84 -10.36
CA ASP A 125 15.11 37.65 -11.25
C ASP A 125 14.24 38.75 -11.88
N ARG A 126 14.39 39.96 -11.33
CA ARG A 126 13.63 41.16 -11.68
C ARG A 126 14.36 41.92 -12.77
N SER A 127 14.32 41.40 -13.99
CA SER A 127 14.91 42.08 -15.16
C SER A 127 13.85 42.90 -15.89
N GLN A 128 13.94 44.23 -15.77
CA GLN A 128 13.71 45.23 -16.84
C GLN A 128 13.68 46.65 -16.26
N LEU A 129 14.51 47.55 -16.80
CA LEU A 129 14.07 48.72 -17.58
C LEU A 129 15.25 49.61 -17.99
N GLY A 130 15.26 49.96 -19.28
CA GLY A 130 15.95 51.09 -19.90
C GLY A 130 16.88 50.67 -21.04
N GLU A 131 16.89 51.22 -22.25
CA GLU A 131 16.19 52.35 -22.87
C GLU A 131 16.32 52.21 -24.40
N THR A 132 15.25 52.59 -25.11
CA THR A 132 15.19 53.38 -26.36
C THR A 132 16.21 53.15 -27.49
N THR A 133 15.76 52.71 -28.67
CA THR A 133 15.76 53.48 -29.94
C THR A 133 15.36 52.61 -31.14
N THR A 134 14.21 52.89 -31.75
CA THR A 134 13.86 52.55 -33.15
C THR A 134 14.41 53.67 -34.06
N PRO A 135 14.70 53.46 -35.36
CA PRO A 135 13.61 53.37 -36.36
C PRO A 135 13.88 52.45 -37.59
N MET A 136 12.75 52.11 -38.24
CA MET A 136 12.48 51.96 -39.68
C MET A 136 13.57 51.36 -40.61
N ASP A 137 13.23 50.27 -41.32
CA ASP A 137 12.93 50.43 -42.75
C ASP A 137 12.16 49.23 -43.36
N VAL A 138 11.40 49.58 -44.39
CA VAL A 138 10.42 48.79 -45.15
C VAL A 138 11.12 48.04 -46.30
N GLN A 139 10.72 46.79 -46.61
CA GLN A 139 10.88 46.28 -47.98
C GLN A 139 9.86 45.16 -48.32
N PRO A 140 9.11 45.26 -49.44
CA PRO A 140 8.02 44.34 -49.86
C PRO A 140 8.49 43.07 -50.63
N PRO A 141 7.60 42.09 -50.89
CA PRO A 141 7.93 40.81 -51.51
C PRO A 141 7.89 40.85 -53.05
N SER A 142 8.97 40.41 -53.70
CA SER A 142 9.07 40.26 -55.16
C SER A 142 9.51 38.85 -55.53
N GLY A 143 8.58 37.90 -55.53
CA GLY A 143 8.78 36.55 -56.05
C GLY A 143 8.66 36.51 -57.57
N THR A 144 9.79 36.36 -58.26
CA THR A 144 9.88 36.24 -59.72
C THR A 144 9.49 34.84 -60.18
N ARG A 145 8.58 34.78 -61.17
CA ARG A 145 8.28 33.60 -62.00
C ARG A 145 9.33 33.45 -63.11
N LYS A 146 9.66 32.21 -63.45
CA LYS A 146 10.15 31.60 -64.71
C LYS A 146 11.01 30.39 -64.31
N THR A 147 11.00 29.20 -64.90
CA THR A 147 10.61 28.62 -66.20
C THR A 147 10.69 27.08 -65.97
N GLY A 148 9.88 26.18 -66.51
CA GLY A 148 9.83 25.80 -67.93
C GLY A 148 10.76 24.59 -68.23
N ALA A 149 10.23 23.58 -68.94
CA ALA A 149 10.87 22.37 -69.52
C ALA A 149 10.92 21.12 -68.59
N LEU A 150 10.54 19.91 -68.99
CA LEU A 150 10.12 19.33 -70.28
C LEU A 150 8.82 18.53 -70.14
#